data_AF-A0A7L5Y6T3-F1
#
_entry.id   AF-A0A7L5Y6T3-F1
#
_cell.length_a   1.000
_cell.length_b   1.000
_cell.length_c   1.000
_cell.angle_alpha   90.00
_cell.angle_beta   90.00
_cell.angle_gamma   90.00
#
_symmetry.space_group_name_H-M   'P 1'
#
loop_
_entity.id
_entity.type
_entity.pdbx_description
1 polymer ?
#
loop_
_entity_poly.entity_id
_entity_poly.type
_entity_poly.pdbx_seq_one_letter_code
_entity_poly.pdbx_strand_id
1 'polypeptide(L)'
;MNTPARRTASTAAGLSSPVVVAVAALLLLAAPIVRGGNRFVALSGLEVLALALLWVMALAVARRPDSIRLVLWRRHSGARTPPADSLLSEGGAVRWVPQIDRSRLLLALAPVWLAVGQLTPFPDAVWRRLPGHDGYAQALDALQLGGAGWRPLSLMPDATVLSLLAGLPLAALFVLGLLASHDAVRTLVRVIVLAAAAQAVFGLLQVGRGRELYFGAQAYGRAIGSFANPNHFASALAMALPLAIFLLRDALARPRRGGGPRRRFRLGAGLRHTLSVTFWAVVLLFLLSALVASASRAGILAALVVAG
;
A
#
# COMPACT_ATOMS: atom_id res chain seq x y z
N MET A 1 -22.08 -11.54 -42.43
CA MET A 1 -20.77 -10.85 -42.32
C MET A 1 -20.70 -10.19 -40.96
N ASN A 2 -20.06 -10.84 -39.98
CA ASN A 2 -19.89 -10.29 -38.63
C ASN A 2 -18.63 -9.42 -38.60
N THR A 3 -18.80 -8.11 -38.57
CA THR A 3 -17.74 -7.15 -38.24
C THR A 3 -17.24 -7.44 -36.82
N PRO A 4 -15.92 -7.63 -36.60
CA PRO A 4 -15.39 -7.77 -35.26
C PRO A 4 -15.53 -6.43 -34.55
N ALA A 5 -16.29 -6.41 -33.45
CA ALA A 5 -16.35 -5.27 -32.55
C ALA A 5 -14.93 -4.91 -32.10
N ARG A 6 -14.41 -3.80 -32.64
CA ARG A 6 -13.18 -3.17 -32.17
C ARG A 6 -13.33 -2.93 -30.66
N ARG A 7 -12.57 -3.67 -29.85
CA ARG A 7 -12.26 -3.25 -28.47
C ARG A 7 -11.42 -1.98 -28.57
N THR A 8 -12.06 -0.82 -28.75
CA THR A 8 -11.41 0.46 -28.49
C THR A 8 -11.28 0.57 -26.97
N ALA A 9 -10.19 -0.02 -26.47
CA ALA A 9 -9.76 0.11 -25.11
C ALA A 9 -9.54 1.61 -24.82
N SER A 10 -10.47 2.24 -24.08
CA SER A 10 -10.22 3.54 -23.45
C SER A 10 -9.33 3.37 -22.21
N THR A 11 -8.24 2.62 -22.33
CA THR A 11 -7.31 2.29 -21.24
C THR A 11 -6.38 3.45 -20.90
N ALA A 12 -6.26 4.46 -21.76
CA ALA A 12 -5.27 5.51 -21.60
C ALA A 12 -5.56 6.53 -20.47
N ALA A 13 -6.81 6.69 -20.02
CA ALA A 13 -7.19 7.80 -19.13
C ALA A 13 -8.16 7.41 -17.99
N GLY A 14 -8.29 6.13 -17.66
CA GLY A 14 -9.14 5.65 -16.56
C GLY A 14 -8.43 5.56 -15.20
N LEU A 15 -9.19 5.21 -14.15
CA LEU A 15 -8.68 4.92 -12.80
C LEU A 15 -7.65 3.77 -12.76
N SER A 16 -7.63 2.93 -13.80
CA SER A 16 -6.63 1.87 -14.04
C SER A 16 -5.63 2.22 -15.15
N SER A 17 -5.48 3.50 -15.48
CA SER A 17 -4.53 3.92 -16.51
C SER A 17 -3.09 3.53 -16.15
N PRO A 18 -2.23 3.27 -17.15
CA PRO A 18 -0.82 2.96 -16.92
C PRO A 18 -0.11 4.02 -16.08
N VAL A 19 -0.52 5.29 -16.19
CA VAL A 19 0.04 6.41 -15.43
C VAL A 19 -0.24 6.26 -13.94
N VAL A 20 -1.49 5.99 -13.55
CA VAL A 20 -1.86 5.79 -12.13
C VAL A 20 -1.09 4.61 -11.53
N VAL A 21 -1.00 3.51 -12.27
CA VAL A 21 -0.25 2.31 -11.83
C VAL A 21 1.25 2.61 -11.73
N ALA A 22 1.82 3.37 -12.66
CA ALA A 22 3.23 3.74 -12.64
C ALA A 22 3.59 4.66 -11.47
N VAL A 23 2.77 5.68 -11.19
CA VAL A 23 2.99 6.59 -10.04
C VAL A 23 2.88 5.82 -8.72
N ALA A 24 1.90 4.92 -8.61
CA ALA A 24 1.76 4.06 -7.43
C ALA A 24 2.94 3.08 -7.28
N ALA A 25 3.41 2.49 -8.38
CA ALA A 25 4.59 1.63 -8.37
C ALA A 25 5.85 2.41 -7.94
N LEU A 26 6.02 3.64 -8.44
CA LEU A 26 7.13 4.51 -8.05
C LEU A 26 7.07 4.85 -6.55
N LEU A 27 5.89 5.19 -6.04
CA LEU A 27 5.67 5.46 -4.61
C LEU A 27 6.03 4.23 -3.75
N LEU A 28 5.62 3.03 -4.17
CA LEU A 28 5.95 1.77 -3.48
C LEU A 28 7.45 1.42 -3.54
N LEU A 29 8.11 1.68 -4.67
CA LEU A 29 9.53 1.41 -4.87
C LEU A 29 10.43 2.43 -4.17
N ALA A 30 9.99 3.68 -4.05
CA ALA A 30 10.73 4.74 -3.38
C ALA A 30 10.68 4.59 -1.86
N ALA A 31 9.60 4.05 -1.30
CA ALA A 31 9.41 3.96 0.16
C ALA A 31 10.56 3.24 0.91
N PRO A 32 11.10 2.09 0.44
CA PRO A 32 12.22 1.42 1.10
C PRO A 32 13.58 2.10 0.94
N ILE A 33 13.76 2.96 -0.07
CA ILE A 33 15.06 3.56 -0.42
C ILE A 33 15.47 4.65 0.58
N VAL A 34 14.50 5.16 1.34
CA VAL A 34 14.68 6.28 2.27
C VAL A 34 15.48 5.86 3.50
N ARG A 35 16.80 6.09 3.47
CA ARG A 35 17.66 6.01 4.66
C ARG A 35 17.49 7.22 5.56
N GLY A 36 17.43 6.97 6.87
CA GLY A 36 17.12 7.93 7.94
C GLY A 36 18.14 9.06 8.20
N GLY A 37 19.00 9.41 7.25
CA GLY A 37 19.92 10.54 7.39
C GLY A 37 19.25 11.90 7.11
N ASN A 38 18.30 11.96 6.17
CA ASN A 38 17.51 13.17 5.90
C ASN A 38 16.04 12.81 5.65
N ARG A 39 15.39 12.32 6.71
CA ARG A 39 14.01 11.81 6.70
C ARG A 39 13.03 12.81 6.04
N PHE A 40 13.22 14.11 6.25
CA PHE A 40 12.34 15.15 5.74
C PHE A 40 12.29 15.18 4.21
N VAL A 41 13.45 15.30 3.53
CA VAL A 41 13.51 15.40 2.06
C VAL A 41 12.88 14.19 1.37
N ALA A 42 13.19 13.01 1.90
CA ALA A 42 12.72 11.77 1.31
C ALA A 42 11.22 11.55 1.56
N LEU A 43 10.71 11.98 2.72
CA LEU A 43 9.31 11.90 3.06
C LEU A 43 8.49 12.93 2.26
N SER A 44 9.02 14.13 2.03
CA SER A 44 8.41 15.12 1.10
C SER A 44 8.30 14.60 -0.33
N GLY A 45 9.28 13.83 -0.82
CA GLY A 45 9.20 13.18 -2.14
C GLY A 45 8.02 12.21 -2.24
N LEU A 46 7.82 11.37 -1.21
CA LEU A 46 6.68 10.45 -1.13
C LEU A 46 5.35 11.19 -1.01
N GLU A 47 5.30 12.28 -0.25
CA GLU A 47 4.12 13.13 -0.11
C GLU A 47 3.72 13.77 -1.44
N VAL A 48 4.67 14.33 -2.19
CA VAL A 48 4.41 14.93 -3.51
C VAL A 48 3.88 13.87 -4.48
N LEU A 49 4.47 12.67 -4.48
CA LEU A 49 3.97 11.55 -5.30
C LEU A 49 2.57 11.12 -4.88
N ALA A 50 2.28 11.06 -3.57
CA ALA A 50 0.97 10.71 -3.05
C ALA A 50 -0.10 11.74 -3.42
N LEU A 51 0.22 13.04 -3.30
CA LEU A 51 -0.66 14.13 -3.71
C LEU A 51 -0.91 14.12 -5.22
N ALA A 52 0.13 13.90 -6.03
CA ALA A 52 -0.02 13.74 -7.48
C ALA A 52 -0.92 12.56 -7.84
N LEU A 53 -0.75 11.42 -7.16
CA LEU A 53 -1.59 10.23 -7.35
C LEU A 53 -3.06 10.53 -7.01
N LEU A 54 -3.32 11.11 -5.84
CA LEU A 54 -4.66 11.52 -5.40
C LEU A 54 -5.29 12.51 -6.37
N TRP A 55 -4.53 13.49 -6.84
CA TRP A 55 -4.98 14.49 -7.82
C TRP A 55 -5.38 13.87 -9.16
N VAL A 56 -4.54 12.99 -9.71
CA VAL A 56 -4.84 12.28 -10.96
C VAL A 56 -6.10 11.42 -10.80
N MET A 57 -6.25 10.74 -9.68
CA MET A 57 -7.45 9.95 -9.39
C MET A 57 -8.69 10.83 -9.26
N ALA A 58 -8.61 11.95 -8.53
CA ALA A 58 -9.70 12.91 -8.41
C ALA A 58 -10.14 13.47 -9.77
N LEU A 59 -9.20 13.82 -10.65
CA LEU A 59 -9.49 14.25 -12.01
C LEU A 59 -10.14 13.15 -12.86
N ALA A 60 -9.69 11.90 -12.72
CA ALA A 60 -10.28 10.76 -13.43
C ALA A 60 -11.74 10.54 -13.02
N VAL A 61 -12.05 10.71 -11.73
CA VAL A 61 -13.42 10.65 -11.20
C VAL A 61 -14.25 11.84 -11.67
N ALA A 62 -13.73 13.06 -11.57
CA ALA A 62 -14.44 14.28 -11.96
C ALA A 62 -14.83 14.29 -13.45
N ARG A 63 -13.98 13.72 -14.32
CA ARG A 63 -14.28 13.59 -15.76
C ARG A 63 -15.35 12.55 -16.07
N ARG A 64 -15.61 11.60 -15.17
CA ARG A 64 -16.57 10.50 -15.35
C ARG A 64 -17.23 10.16 -14.01
N PRO A 65 -18.19 10.95 -13.51
CA PRO A 65 -18.79 10.73 -12.20
C PRO A 65 -19.46 9.35 -12.08
N ASP A 66 -19.99 8.80 -13.17
CA ASP A 66 -20.57 7.45 -13.23
C ASP A 66 -19.54 6.32 -13.05
N SER A 67 -18.25 6.66 -12.90
CA SER A 67 -17.19 5.69 -12.65
C SER A 67 -17.10 5.22 -11.20
N ILE A 68 -17.79 5.85 -10.25
CA ILE A 68 -17.83 5.43 -8.84
C ILE A 68 -19.27 5.46 -8.33
N ARG A 69 -19.63 4.49 -7.50
CA ARG A 69 -20.88 4.52 -6.75
C ARG A 69 -20.61 4.80 -5.27
N LEU A 70 -21.12 5.93 -4.76
CA LEU A 70 -21.06 6.30 -3.35
C LEU A 70 -22.34 5.82 -2.64
N VAL A 71 -22.19 4.99 -1.59
CA VAL A 71 -23.31 4.49 -0.80
C VAL A 71 -23.18 5.01 0.64
N LEU A 72 -23.76 6.18 0.87
CA LEU A 72 -23.64 6.93 2.13
C LEU A 72 -24.72 6.58 3.16
N TRP A 73 -25.93 6.24 2.71
CA TRP A 73 -27.07 5.91 3.58
C TRP A 73 -27.75 4.63 3.10
N ARG A 74 -27.81 3.62 3.97
CA ARG A 74 -28.45 2.34 3.66
C ARG A 74 -29.92 2.38 4.09
N ARG A 75 -30.83 2.61 3.14
CA ARG A 75 -32.24 2.25 3.38
C ARG A 75 -32.31 0.72 3.45
N HIS A 76 -32.81 0.18 4.55
CA HIS A 76 -33.11 -1.25 4.72
C HIS A 76 -34.32 -1.67 3.86
N SER A 77 -34.32 -1.34 2.58
CA SER A 77 -35.22 -1.97 1.62
C SER A 77 -34.56 -3.27 1.18
N GLY A 78 -35.23 -4.41 1.35
CA GLY A 78 -34.71 -5.78 1.14
C GLY A 78 -34.17 -6.14 -0.25
N ALA A 79 -33.83 -5.17 -1.09
CA ALA A 79 -33.09 -5.37 -2.32
C ALA A 79 -31.65 -5.79 -2.01
N ARG A 80 -31.22 -6.95 -2.50
CA ARG A 80 -29.81 -7.38 -2.48
C ARG A 80 -28.97 -6.32 -3.18
N THR A 81 -28.10 -5.65 -2.43
CA THR A 81 -27.05 -4.83 -3.04
C THR A 81 -26.23 -5.73 -3.94
N PRO A 82 -25.96 -5.34 -5.19
CA PRO A 82 -24.97 -6.05 -5.97
C PRO A 82 -23.62 -5.90 -5.25
N PRO A 83 -22.72 -6.91 -5.35
CA PRO A 83 -21.46 -6.93 -4.61
C PRO A 83 -20.62 -5.66 -4.87
N ALA A 84 -19.67 -5.34 -4.00
CA ALA A 84 -18.83 -4.12 -4.11
C ALA A 84 -18.13 -3.96 -5.48
N ASP A 85 -18.01 -5.05 -6.23
CA ASP A 85 -17.44 -5.14 -7.59
C ASP A 85 -18.52 -5.26 -8.68
N SER A 86 -19.72 -4.76 -8.42
CA SER A 86 -20.87 -4.95 -9.29
C SER A 86 -20.58 -4.49 -10.72
N LEU A 87 -20.82 -5.38 -11.67
CA LEU A 87 -20.68 -5.08 -13.08
C LEU A 87 -22.02 -4.56 -13.59
N LEU A 88 -22.06 -3.31 -14.05
CA LEU A 88 -23.25 -2.77 -14.71
C LEU A 88 -23.24 -3.22 -16.16
N SER A 89 -24.33 -3.83 -16.61
CA SER A 89 -24.57 -4.20 -18.00
C SER A 89 -25.39 -3.08 -18.64
N GLU A 90 -24.73 -2.06 -19.19
CA GLU A 90 -25.37 -1.12 -20.11
C GLU A 90 -25.02 -1.55 -21.55
N GLY A 91 -26.05 -1.84 -22.35
CA GLY A 91 -25.88 -2.18 -23.78
C GLY A 91 -25.09 -3.47 -24.08
N GLY A 92 -25.00 -4.40 -23.13
CA GLY A 92 -24.25 -5.67 -23.29
C GLY A 92 -22.76 -5.58 -22.93
N ALA A 93 -22.25 -4.40 -22.56
CA ALA A 93 -20.90 -4.22 -22.05
C ALA A 93 -20.90 -4.27 -20.52
N VAL A 94 -20.26 -5.30 -19.97
CA VAL A 94 -20.06 -5.51 -18.54
C VAL A 94 -19.00 -4.52 -18.04
N ARG A 95 -19.39 -3.48 -17.30
CA ARG A 95 -18.49 -2.42 -16.80
C ARG A 95 -18.26 -2.55 -15.30
N TRP A 96 -16.99 -2.64 -14.88
CA TRP A 96 -16.60 -2.57 -13.48
C TRP A 96 -16.77 -1.16 -12.92
N VAL A 97 -17.53 -1.04 -11.84
CA VAL A 97 -17.78 0.23 -11.14
C VAL A 97 -17.52 0.00 -9.64
N PRO A 98 -16.46 0.61 -9.06
CA PRO A 98 -16.17 0.49 -7.65
C PRO A 98 -17.26 1.14 -6.79
N GLN A 99 -17.62 0.45 -5.71
CA GLN A 99 -18.52 0.97 -4.68
C GLN A 99 -17.75 1.38 -3.42
N ILE A 100 -17.94 2.62 -2.99
CA ILE A 100 -17.37 3.14 -1.73
C ILE A 100 -18.50 3.34 -0.72
N ASP A 101 -18.47 2.53 0.34
CA ASP A 101 -19.37 2.64 1.48
C ASP A 101 -18.81 3.62 2.53
N ARG A 102 -19.66 4.05 3.47
CA ARG A 102 -19.29 4.99 4.55
C ARG A 102 -18.04 4.59 5.33
N SER A 103 -17.88 3.32 5.69
CA SER A 103 -16.71 2.84 6.47
C SER A 103 -15.40 2.99 5.70
N ARG A 104 -15.40 2.68 4.40
CA ARG A 104 -14.25 2.85 3.50
C ARG A 104 -13.90 4.32 3.33
N LEU A 105 -14.91 5.18 3.20
CA LEU A 105 -14.72 6.62 3.13
C LEU A 105 -14.11 7.19 4.43
N LEU A 106 -14.60 6.74 5.60
CA LEU A 106 -14.05 7.14 6.90
C LEU A 106 -12.57 6.73 7.07
N LEU A 107 -12.20 5.54 6.59
CA LEU A 107 -10.80 5.09 6.57
C LEU A 107 -9.95 5.91 5.60
N ALA A 108 -10.44 6.19 4.40
CA ALA A 108 -9.74 6.99 3.40
C ALA A 108 -9.46 8.42 3.91
N LEU A 109 -10.38 8.98 4.71
CA LEU A 109 -10.26 10.31 5.30
C LEU A 109 -9.58 10.31 6.69
N ALA A 110 -8.98 9.20 7.12
CA ALA A 110 -8.31 9.08 8.43
C ALA A 110 -7.35 10.22 8.75
N PRO A 111 -6.41 10.61 7.86
CA PRO A 111 -5.51 11.71 8.14
C PRO A 111 -6.26 13.04 8.39
N VAL A 112 -7.38 13.26 7.70
CA VAL A 112 -8.14 14.52 7.80
C VAL A 112 -8.84 14.63 9.13
N TRP A 113 -9.63 13.62 9.53
CA TRP A 113 -10.36 13.70 10.79
C TRP A 113 -9.45 13.53 12.00
N LEU A 114 -8.31 12.83 11.87
CA LEU A 114 -7.27 12.82 12.89
C LEU A 114 -6.61 14.20 13.03
N ALA A 115 -6.36 14.91 11.93
CA ALA A 115 -5.87 16.29 11.97
C ALA A 115 -6.85 17.20 12.71
N VAL A 116 -8.14 17.11 12.36
CA VAL A 116 -9.20 17.85 13.06
C VAL A 116 -9.20 17.50 14.55
N GLY A 117 -9.22 16.23 14.93
CA GLY A 117 -9.25 15.84 16.34
C GLY A 117 -8.02 16.27 17.14
N GLN A 118 -6.82 16.08 16.58
CA GLN A 118 -5.56 16.28 17.29
C GLN A 118 -5.07 17.74 17.29
N LEU A 119 -5.41 18.51 16.27
CA LEU A 119 -4.92 19.89 16.09
C LEU A 119 -6.00 20.94 16.38
N THR A 120 -7.24 20.54 16.67
CA THR A 120 -8.24 21.48 17.17
C THR A 120 -7.79 22.04 18.51
N PRO A 121 -7.69 23.37 18.64
CA PRO A 121 -7.30 23.98 19.90
C PRO A 121 -8.45 23.89 20.91
N PHE A 122 -8.10 23.55 22.15
CA PHE A 122 -9.00 23.50 23.29
C PHE A 122 -8.61 24.56 24.33
N PRO A 123 -9.58 25.04 25.13
CA PRO A 123 -9.29 25.90 26.27
C PRO A 123 -8.38 25.20 27.29
N ASP A 124 -7.47 25.96 27.90
CA ASP A 124 -6.49 25.49 28.90
C ASP A 124 -7.14 24.68 30.04
N ALA A 125 -8.31 25.11 30.52
CA ALA A 125 -9.06 24.44 31.58
C ALA A 125 -9.50 23.00 31.21
N VAL A 126 -9.79 22.74 29.93
CA VAL A 126 -10.13 21.41 29.43
C VAL A 126 -8.86 20.61 29.15
N TRP A 127 -7.88 21.26 28.51
CA TRP A 127 -6.64 20.62 28.09
C TRP A 127 -5.85 20.02 29.26
N ARG A 128 -5.77 20.73 30.39
CA ARG A 128 -5.06 20.24 31.59
C ARG A 128 -5.69 19.02 32.25
N ARG A 129 -6.99 18.79 32.05
CA ARG A 129 -7.71 17.65 32.64
C ARG A 129 -7.57 16.38 31.80
N LEU A 130 -6.92 16.47 30.65
CA LEU A 130 -6.74 15.32 29.77
C LEU A 130 -5.68 14.37 30.32
N PRO A 131 -5.90 13.05 30.23
CA PRO A 131 -4.92 12.07 30.67
C PRO A 131 -3.55 12.28 30.00
N GLY A 132 -2.49 12.34 30.79
CA GLY A 132 -1.11 12.51 30.30
C GLY A 132 -0.65 13.96 30.14
N HIS A 133 -1.49 14.96 30.46
CA HIS A 133 -1.15 16.38 30.32
C HIS A 133 -0.62 17.02 31.61
N ASP A 134 -0.73 16.35 32.76
CA ASP A 134 -0.34 16.90 34.07
C ASP A 134 1.12 17.35 34.13
N GLY A 135 2.05 16.53 33.62
CA GLY A 135 3.47 16.86 33.60
C GLY A 135 3.79 18.07 32.72
N TYR A 136 3.09 18.22 31.59
CA TYR A 136 3.23 19.38 30.71
C TYR A 136 2.59 20.63 31.34
N ALA A 137 1.44 20.49 32.00
CA ALA A 137 0.78 21.58 32.71
C ALA A 137 1.69 22.14 33.82
N GLN A 138 2.32 21.28 34.62
CA GLN A 138 3.27 21.67 35.66
C GLN A 138 4.49 22.42 35.09
N ALA A 139 5.06 21.95 33.97
CA ALA A 139 6.16 22.62 33.30
C ALA A 139 5.76 24.01 32.77
N LEU A 140 4.54 24.16 32.27
CA LEU A 140 4.02 25.44 31.78
C LEU A 140 3.78 26.44 32.90
N ASP A 141 3.29 25.97 34.05
CA ASP A 141 3.10 26.81 35.23
C ASP A 141 4.46 27.27 35.79
N ALA A 142 5.46 26.40 35.81
CA ALA A 142 6.83 26.75 36.20
C ALA A 142 7.46 27.80 35.28
N LEU A 143 7.13 27.79 33.99
CA LEU A 143 7.55 28.80 33.01
C LEU A 143 6.69 30.08 33.02
N GLN A 144 5.69 30.17 33.90
CA GLN A 144 4.71 31.27 33.92
C GLN A 144 3.94 31.45 32.60
N LEU A 145 3.82 30.36 31.82
CA LEU A 145 3.08 30.30 30.56
C LEU A 145 1.69 29.64 30.75
N GLY A 146 1.32 29.34 31.99
CA GLY A 146 0.05 28.74 32.35
C GLY A 146 -1.13 29.72 32.34
N GLY A 147 -2.33 29.24 32.00
CA GLY A 147 -3.59 29.92 32.35
C GLY A 147 -4.33 30.71 31.27
N ALA A 148 -3.76 30.96 30.07
CA ALA A 148 -4.44 31.80 29.06
C ALA A 148 -4.39 31.30 27.61
N GLY A 149 -3.80 30.13 27.35
CA GLY A 149 -3.57 29.65 25.98
C GLY A 149 -4.61 28.65 25.50
N TRP A 150 -5.15 28.85 24.30
CA TRP A 150 -5.80 27.80 23.53
C TRP A 150 -4.73 26.88 22.95
N ARG A 151 -4.82 25.57 23.23
CA ARG A 151 -3.77 24.60 22.89
C ARG A 151 -4.35 23.40 22.16
N PRO A 152 -3.68 22.89 21.11
CA PRO A 152 -4.11 21.67 20.43
C PRO A 152 -4.12 20.48 21.39
N LEU A 153 -4.96 19.50 21.09
CA LEU A 153 -5.02 18.24 21.83
C LEU A 153 -3.65 17.52 21.83
N SER A 154 -2.92 17.59 20.72
CA SER A 154 -1.58 17.03 20.62
C SER A 154 -0.56 17.78 21.49
N LEU A 155 0.25 17.00 22.21
CA LEU A 155 1.40 17.49 22.99
C LEU A 155 2.55 18.02 22.10
N MET A 156 2.67 17.50 20.87
CA MET A 156 3.69 17.90 19.90
C MET A 156 3.03 18.14 18.54
N PRO A 157 2.40 19.31 18.34
CA PRO A 157 1.62 19.60 17.13
C PRO A 157 2.44 19.45 15.85
N ASP A 158 3.69 19.90 15.86
CA ASP A 158 4.60 19.81 14.71
C ASP A 158 4.88 18.35 14.33
N ALA A 159 5.14 17.50 15.32
CA ALA A 159 5.36 16.06 15.09
C ALA A 159 4.07 15.37 14.61
N THR A 160 2.90 15.80 15.10
CA THR A 160 1.60 15.32 14.63
C THR A 160 1.35 15.70 13.18
N VAL A 161 1.61 16.95 12.78
CA VAL A 161 1.49 17.39 11.38
C VAL A 161 2.38 16.54 10.47
N LEU A 162 3.64 16.36 10.83
CA LEU A 162 4.58 15.52 10.08
C LEU A 162 4.11 14.05 10.00
N SER A 163 3.54 13.51 11.08
CA SER A 163 3.02 12.15 11.08
C SER A 163 1.76 11.99 10.22
N LEU A 164 0.90 13.01 10.18
CA LEU A 164 -0.31 13.03 9.36
C LEU A 164 0.04 13.16 7.87
N LEU A 165 1.02 14.00 7.53
CA LEU A 165 1.54 14.14 6.18
C LEU A 165 2.20 12.83 5.70
N ALA A 166 2.96 12.16 6.57
CA ALA A 166 3.48 10.81 6.31
C ALA A 166 2.38 9.74 6.11
N GLY A 167 1.14 10.03 6.51
CA GLY A 167 -0.04 9.20 6.24
C GLY A 167 -0.62 9.38 4.84
N LEU A 168 -0.26 10.43 4.10
CA LEU A 168 -0.78 10.68 2.75
C LEU A 168 -0.46 9.55 1.75
N PRO A 169 0.77 9.00 1.69
CA PRO A 169 1.06 7.86 0.81
C PRO A 169 0.19 6.63 1.12
N LEU A 170 -0.09 6.38 2.40
CA LEU A 170 -0.95 5.28 2.83
C LEU A 170 -2.41 5.51 2.38
N ALA A 171 -2.93 6.72 2.60
CA ALA A 171 -4.27 7.09 2.15
C ALA A 171 -4.40 7.01 0.61
N ALA A 172 -3.39 7.49 -0.13
CA ALA A 172 -3.38 7.44 -1.59
C ALA A 172 -3.41 6.00 -2.12
N LEU A 173 -2.57 5.11 -1.57
CA LEU A 173 -2.57 3.69 -1.94
C LEU A 173 -3.87 2.98 -1.52
N PHE A 174 -4.44 3.34 -0.38
CA PHE A 174 -5.73 2.79 0.07
C PHE A 174 -6.86 3.17 -0.89
N VAL A 175 -7.00 4.45 -1.24
CA VAL A 175 -7.99 4.91 -2.21
C VAL A 175 -7.73 4.26 -3.57
N LEU A 176 -6.46 4.09 -3.97
CA LEU A 176 -6.14 3.38 -5.21
C LEU A 176 -6.61 1.93 -5.16
N GLY A 177 -6.40 1.22 -4.05
CA GLY A 177 -6.91 -0.13 -3.86
C GLY A 177 -8.44 -0.23 -3.98
N LEU A 178 -9.18 0.82 -3.60
CA LEU A 178 -10.63 0.89 -3.76
C LEU A 178 -11.08 1.19 -5.19
N LEU A 179 -10.26 1.91 -5.97
CA LEU A 179 -10.61 2.43 -7.29
C LEU A 179 -9.93 1.71 -8.46
N ALA A 180 -8.94 0.88 -8.19
CA ALA A 180 -8.21 0.12 -9.19
C ALA A 180 -8.95 -1.16 -9.57
N SER A 181 -8.95 -1.47 -10.87
CA SER A 181 -9.38 -2.78 -11.38
C SER A 181 -8.53 -3.92 -10.82
N HIS A 182 -9.06 -5.14 -10.78
CA HIS A 182 -8.32 -6.33 -10.34
C HIS A 182 -6.95 -6.52 -11.02
N ASP A 183 -6.84 -6.23 -12.33
CA ASP A 183 -5.57 -6.34 -13.07
C ASP A 183 -4.52 -5.33 -12.60
N ALA A 184 -4.95 -4.09 -12.31
CA ALA A 184 -4.08 -3.06 -11.77
C ALA A 184 -3.62 -3.41 -10.36
N VAL A 185 -4.52 -3.87 -9.49
CA VAL A 185 -4.17 -4.35 -8.14
C VAL A 185 -3.19 -5.52 -8.22
N ARG A 186 -3.43 -6.52 -9.08
CA ARG A 186 -2.53 -7.65 -9.29
C ARG A 186 -1.16 -7.21 -9.80
N THR A 187 -1.09 -6.16 -10.62
CA THR A 187 0.17 -5.57 -11.08
C THR A 187 0.92 -4.92 -9.92
N LEU A 188 0.25 -4.13 -9.08
CA LEU A 188 0.85 -3.53 -7.89
C LEU A 188 1.33 -4.58 -6.87
N VAL A 189 0.56 -5.65 -6.68
CA VAL A 189 0.98 -6.80 -5.85
C VAL A 189 2.27 -7.41 -6.39
N ARG A 190 2.41 -7.59 -7.70
CA ARG A 190 3.68 -8.05 -8.31
C ARG A 190 4.81 -7.05 -8.06
N VAL A 191 4.56 -5.75 -8.20
CA VAL A 191 5.57 -4.71 -7.91
C VAL A 191 6.04 -4.80 -6.46
N ILE A 192 5.13 -4.92 -5.48
CA ILE A 192 5.46 -5.05 -4.06
C ILE A 192 6.32 -6.28 -3.82
N VAL A 193 5.92 -7.44 -4.34
CA VAL A 193 6.65 -8.70 -4.14
C VAL A 193 8.03 -8.65 -4.81
N LEU A 194 8.13 -8.10 -6.02
CA LEU A 194 9.41 -7.95 -6.72
C LEU A 194 10.34 -6.94 -6.03
N ALA A 195 9.80 -5.85 -5.49
CA ALA A 195 10.54 -4.91 -4.68
C ALA A 195 11.09 -5.59 -3.42
N ALA A 196 10.25 -6.36 -2.71
CA ALA A 196 10.67 -7.14 -1.55
C ALA A 196 11.73 -8.20 -1.92
N ALA A 197 11.61 -8.85 -3.08
CA ALA A 197 12.60 -9.81 -3.57
C ALA A 197 13.94 -9.14 -3.87
N ALA A 198 13.94 -7.95 -4.49
CA ALA A 198 15.15 -7.16 -4.71
C ALA A 198 15.81 -6.76 -3.37
N GLN A 199 15.00 -6.37 -2.39
CA GLN A 199 15.47 -6.09 -1.02
C GLN A 199 16.03 -7.34 -0.33
N ALA A 200 15.40 -8.50 -0.52
CA ALA A 200 15.87 -9.78 0.02
C ALA A 200 17.23 -10.17 -0.57
N VAL A 201 17.38 -10.09 -1.89
CA VAL A 201 18.66 -10.32 -2.58
C VAL A 201 19.73 -9.36 -2.05
N PHE A 202 19.40 -8.06 -1.99
CA PHE A 202 20.35 -7.06 -1.48
C PHE A 202 20.73 -7.31 -0.01
N GLY A 203 19.78 -7.66 0.85
CA GLY A 203 20.02 -8.02 2.24
C GLY A 203 20.89 -9.27 2.40
N LEU A 204 20.70 -10.29 1.57
CA LEU A 204 21.55 -11.49 1.58
C LEU A 204 22.98 -11.18 1.11
N LEU A 205 23.14 -10.29 0.12
CA LEU A 205 24.46 -9.84 -0.32
C LEU A 205 25.22 -9.09 0.80
N GLN A 206 24.52 -8.31 1.64
CA GLN A 206 25.12 -7.64 2.81
C GLN A 206 25.68 -8.60 3.85
N VAL A 207 25.09 -9.79 4.01
CA VAL A 207 25.58 -10.80 4.95
C VAL A 207 26.93 -11.37 4.47
N GLY A 208 27.12 -11.51 3.16
CA GLY A 208 28.32 -12.15 2.59
C GLY A 208 29.47 -11.22 2.17
N ARG A 209 29.22 -9.93 1.85
CA ARG A 209 30.20 -9.03 1.19
C ARG A 209 30.77 -7.88 2.05
N GLY A 210 30.63 -7.94 3.38
CA GLY A 210 31.32 -7.02 4.28
C GLY A 210 30.64 -5.66 4.53
N ARG A 211 31.33 -4.77 5.26
CA ARG A 211 30.77 -3.54 5.88
C ARG A 211 30.33 -2.46 4.87
N GLU A 212 30.82 -2.50 3.65
CA GLU A 212 30.59 -1.46 2.62
C GLU A 212 29.13 -1.42 2.17
N LEU A 213 28.46 -2.57 2.09
CA LEU A 213 27.05 -2.66 1.67
C LEU A 213 26.06 -2.24 2.76
N TYR A 214 26.52 -1.95 3.98
CA TYR A 214 25.69 -1.41 5.06
C TYR A 214 25.60 0.11 5.01
N PHE A 215 26.48 0.79 4.26
CA PHE A 215 26.50 2.24 4.08
C PHE A 215 26.29 3.02 5.40
N GLY A 216 27.04 2.64 6.44
CA GLY A 216 26.98 3.27 7.76
C GLY A 216 25.91 2.74 8.73
N ALA A 217 25.05 1.79 8.32
CA ALA A 217 24.11 1.16 9.25
C ALA A 217 24.84 0.22 10.23
N GLN A 218 24.57 0.37 11.54
CA GLN A 218 25.15 -0.43 12.61
C GLN A 218 24.42 -1.77 12.81
N ALA A 219 24.28 -2.55 11.74
CA ALA A 219 23.57 -3.84 11.75
C ALA A 219 24.38 -4.97 11.11
N TYR A 220 25.70 -4.94 11.30
CA TYR A 220 26.65 -5.87 10.67
C TYR A 220 26.29 -7.35 10.94
N GLY A 221 26.41 -8.16 9.90
CA GLY A 221 26.14 -9.60 9.96
C GLY A 221 24.66 -9.98 9.86
N ARG A 222 23.76 -9.02 9.63
CA ARG A 222 22.32 -9.27 9.43
C ARG A 222 21.86 -8.70 8.10
N ALA A 223 20.91 -9.35 7.46
CA ALA A 223 20.27 -8.80 6.28
C ALA A 223 19.39 -7.59 6.66
N ILE A 224 19.63 -6.43 6.05
CA ILE A 224 18.83 -5.21 6.26
C ILE A 224 18.29 -4.60 4.96
N GLY A 225 18.79 -5.01 3.80
CA GLY A 225 18.44 -4.38 2.53
C GLY A 225 18.77 -2.89 2.55
N SER A 226 17.86 -2.06 2.03
CA SER A 226 17.99 -0.60 2.11
C SER A 226 17.53 0.00 3.44
N PHE A 227 16.98 -0.81 4.36
CA PHE A 227 16.46 -0.32 5.64
C PHE A 227 17.59 -0.05 6.64
N ALA A 228 17.37 0.91 7.53
CA ALA A 228 18.30 1.21 8.62
C ALA A 228 18.20 0.20 9.78
N ASN A 229 17.06 -0.49 9.92
CA ASN A 229 16.78 -1.40 11.01
C ASN A 229 16.37 -2.80 10.48
N PRO A 230 17.04 -3.89 10.93
CA PRO A 230 16.65 -5.26 10.57
C PRO A 230 15.18 -5.57 10.84
N ASN A 231 14.57 -5.00 11.87
CA ASN A 231 13.16 -5.25 12.19
C ASN A 231 12.20 -4.64 11.16
N HIS A 232 12.52 -3.46 10.61
CA HIS A 232 11.72 -2.85 9.54
C HIS A 232 11.85 -3.64 8.24
N PHE A 233 13.06 -4.13 7.94
CA PHE A 233 13.31 -5.03 6.82
C PHE A 233 12.51 -6.34 6.96
N ALA A 234 12.61 -7.01 8.10
CA ALA A 234 11.86 -8.24 8.38
C ALA A 234 10.34 -8.02 8.28
N SER A 235 9.83 -6.90 8.80
CA SER A 235 8.41 -6.55 8.69
C SER A 235 7.97 -6.38 7.24
N ALA A 236 8.78 -5.71 6.41
CA ALA A 236 8.49 -5.55 4.98
C ALA A 236 8.46 -6.89 4.24
N LEU A 237 9.43 -7.79 4.51
CA LEU A 237 9.43 -9.13 3.94
C LEU A 237 8.23 -9.97 4.42
N ALA A 238 7.89 -9.90 5.70
CA ALA A 238 6.75 -10.61 6.28
C ALA A 238 5.42 -10.16 5.64
N MET A 239 5.25 -8.87 5.34
CA MET A 239 4.09 -8.36 4.60
C MET A 239 4.05 -8.86 3.14
N ALA A 240 5.20 -9.09 2.50
CA ALA A 240 5.28 -9.57 1.13
C ALA A 240 5.08 -11.09 1.00
N LEU A 241 5.32 -11.88 2.05
CA LEU A 241 5.14 -13.34 2.06
C LEU A 241 3.74 -13.81 1.62
N PRO A 242 2.63 -13.37 2.24
CA PRO A 242 1.29 -13.82 1.84
C PRO A 242 0.97 -13.44 0.39
N LEU A 243 1.49 -12.31 -0.09
CA LEU A 243 1.34 -11.87 -1.48
C LEU A 243 2.14 -12.76 -2.45
N ALA A 244 3.37 -13.14 -2.10
CA ALA A 244 4.18 -14.07 -2.88
C ALA A 244 3.55 -15.46 -2.94
N ILE A 245 3.00 -15.95 -1.84
CA ILE A 245 2.23 -17.22 -1.79
C ILE A 245 1.00 -17.12 -2.68
N PHE A 246 0.25 -16.01 -2.63
CA PHE A 246 -0.89 -15.78 -3.51
C PHE A 246 -0.47 -15.87 -4.99
N LEU A 247 0.61 -15.19 -5.40
CA LEU A 247 1.12 -15.22 -6.78
C LEU A 247 1.61 -16.61 -7.20
N LEU A 248 2.23 -17.37 -6.29
CA LEU A 248 2.64 -18.75 -6.54
C LEU A 248 1.42 -19.67 -6.72
N ARG A 249 0.41 -19.57 -5.84
CA ARG A 249 -0.85 -20.35 -5.95
C ARG A 249 -1.59 -20.03 -7.23
N ASP A 250 -1.64 -18.75 -7.61
CA ASP A 250 -2.22 -18.26 -8.85
C ASP A 250 -1.44 -18.76 -10.09
N ALA A 251 -0.10 -18.88 -10.02
CA ALA A 251 0.70 -19.51 -11.06
C ALA A 251 0.52 -21.04 -11.15
N LEU A 252 0.26 -21.70 -10.02
CA LEU A 252 -0.03 -23.14 -9.94
C LEU A 252 -1.44 -23.49 -10.45
N ALA A 253 -2.38 -22.54 -10.39
CA ALA A 253 -3.73 -22.72 -10.90
C ALA A 253 -3.69 -22.90 -12.42
N ARG A 254 -3.97 -24.12 -12.89
CA ARG A 254 -3.96 -24.44 -14.33
C ARG A 254 -4.98 -23.56 -15.06
N PRO A 255 -4.64 -23.01 -16.25
CA PRO A 255 -5.62 -22.36 -17.11
C PRO A 255 -6.79 -23.33 -17.34
N ARG A 256 -8.03 -22.92 -17.02
CA ARG A 256 -9.23 -23.70 -17.34
C ARG A 256 -9.14 -24.11 -18.80
N ARG A 257 -9.21 -25.42 -19.06
CA ARG A 257 -9.17 -26.01 -20.40
C ARG A 257 -10.38 -25.50 -21.21
N GLY A 258 -10.24 -24.35 -21.87
CA GLY A 258 -11.16 -23.92 -22.92
C GLY A 258 -11.04 -24.90 -24.08
N GLY A 259 -12.09 -25.69 -24.31
CA GLY A 259 -12.18 -26.71 -25.36
C GLY A 259 -12.24 -26.11 -26.77
N GLY A 260 -11.13 -25.53 -27.24
CA GLY A 260 -10.98 -25.01 -28.61
C GLY A 260 -9.96 -25.82 -29.43
N PRO A 261 -10.17 -26.08 -30.74
CA PRO A 261 -9.35 -27.01 -31.54
C PRO A 261 -7.93 -26.51 -31.90
N ARG A 262 -7.47 -25.36 -31.41
CA ARG A 262 -6.18 -24.78 -31.82
C ARG A 262 -5.01 -25.44 -31.07
N ARG A 263 -4.66 -26.65 -31.52
CA ARG A 263 -3.61 -27.54 -30.97
C ARG A 263 -2.16 -27.09 -31.24
N ARG A 264 -1.91 -26.05 -32.06
CA ARG A 264 -0.54 -25.69 -32.52
C ARG A 264 0.29 -24.79 -31.59
N PHE A 265 -0.26 -24.18 -30.55
CA PHE A 265 0.50 -23.36 -29.58
C PHE A 265 0.75 -24.06 -28.22
N ARG A 266 0.69 -25.40 -28.16
CA ARG A 266 0.73 -26.16 -26.90
C ARG A 266 2.13 -26.37 -26.30
N LEU A 267 3.19 -26.43 -27.11
CA LEU A 267 4.56 -26.66 -26.64
C LEU A 267 5.09 -25.50 -25.78
N GLY A 268 4.86 -24.25 -26.19
CA GLY A 268 5.29 -23.07 -25.43
C GLY A 268 4.46 -22.78 -24.17
N ALA A 269 3.20 -23.23 -24.12
CA ALA A 269 2.32 -22.99 -22.99
C ALA A 269 2.74 -23.75 -21.73
N GLY A 270 3.23 -24.99 -21.89
CA GLY A 270 3.77 -25.79 -20.78
C GLY A 270 5.04 -25.17 -20.19
N LEU A 271 5.99 -24.79 -21.05
CA LEU A 271 7.23 -24.15 -20.62
C LEU A 271 6.97 -22.83 -19.88
N ARG A 272 6.11 -21.95 -20.42
CA ARG A 272 5.77 -20.67 -19.76
C ARG A 272 5.11 -20.87 -18.39
N HIS A 273 4.25 -21.87 -18.26
CA HIS A 273 3.65 -22.21 -16.97
C HIS A 273 4.71 -22.69 -15.98
N THR A 274 5.57 -23.63 -16.37
CA THR A 274 6.66 -24.13 -15.51
C THR A 274 7.60 -22.99 -15.10
N LEU A 275 8.05 -22.15 -16.04
CA LEU A 275 8.90 -21.00 -15.75
C LEU A 275 8.22 -20.01 -14.78
N SER A 276 6.92 -19.76 -14.93
CA SER A 276 6.19 -18.87 -14.01
C SER A 276 6.09 -19.45 -12.60
N VAL A 277 5.83 -20.75 -12.45
CA VAL A 277 5.77 -21.42 -11.15
C VAL A 277 7.16 -21.41 -10.50
N THR A 278 8.19 -21.81 -11.24
CA THR A 278 9.58 -21.81 -10.77
C THR A 278 10.01 -20.41 -10.34
N PHE A 279 9.68 -19.38 -11.12
CA PHE A 279 10.01 -17.99 -10.80
C PHE A 279 9.42 -17.56 -9.45
N TRP A 280 8.12 -17.74 -9.24
CA TRP A 280 7.48 -17.35 -7.97
C TRP A 280 7.94 -18.21 -6.78
N ALA A 281 8.26 -19.48 -7.01
CA ALA A 281 8.83 -20.35 -5.97
C ALA A 281 10.22 -19.87 -5.54
N VAL A 282 11.07 -19.48 -6.50
CA VAL A 282 12.40 -18.92 -6.23
C VAL A 282 12.28 -17.58 -5.50
N VAL A 283 11.37 -16.71 -5.92
CA VAL A 283 11.09 -15.45 -5.21
C VAL A 283 10.69 -15.71 -3.75
N LEU A 284 9.75 -16.63 -3.51
CA LEU A 284 9.33 -17.00 -2.16
C LEU A 284 10.50 -17.53 -1.33
N LEU A 285 11.36 -18.37 -1.92
CA LEU A 285 12.56 -18.88 -1.27
C LEU A 285 13.50 -17.74 -0.84
N PHE A 286 13.79 -16.79 -1.73
CA PHE A 286 14.63 -15.63 -1.41
C PHE A 286 14.06 -14.79 -0.26
N LEU A 287 12.73 -14.55 -0.25
CA LEU A 287 12.07 -13.82 0.82
C LEU A 287 12.24 -14.53 2.17
N LEU A 288 12.02 -15.86 2.22
CA LEU A 288 12.19 -16.67 3.43
C LEU A 288 13.66 -16.69 3.89
N SER A 289 14.61 -16.91 2.97
CA SER A 289 16.04 -16.93 3.30
C SER A 289 16.51 -15.59 3.88
N ALA A 290 16.11 -14.47 3.25
CA ALA A 290 16.48 -13.14 3.74
C ALA A 290 15.83 -12.80 5.08
N LEU A 291 14.59 -13.26 5.32
CA LEU A 291 13.90 -13.08 6.59
C LEU A 291 14.60 -13.81 7.74
N VAL A 292 15.04 -15.05 7.50
CA VAL A 292 15.85 -15.81 8.46
C VAL A 292 17.19 -15.09 8.71
N ALA A 293 17.86 -14.64 7.64
CA ALA A 293 19.12 -13.90 7.73
C ALA A 293 19.01 -12.53 8.41
N SER A 294 17.80 -11.96 8.53
CA SER A 294 17.55 -10.74 9.30
C SER A 294 17.64 -10.96 10.82
N ALA A 295 17.57 -12.22 11.29
CA ALA A 295 17.59 -12.62 12.70
C ALA A 295 16.48 -11.98 13.57
N SER A 296 15.35 -11.57 12.96
CA SER A 296 14.23 -10.98 13.70
C SER A 296 13.27 -12.07 14.19
N ARG A 297 13.23 -12.29 15.51
CA ARG A 297 12.37 -13.30 16.16
C ARG A 297 10.89 -13.14 15.80
N ALA A 298 10.41 -11.89 15.70
CA ALA A 298 9.02 -11.59 15.32
C ALA A 298 8.72 -11.88 13.84
N GLY A 299 9.69 -11.64 12.94
CA GLY A 299 9.53 -11.95 11.51
C GLY A 299 9.47 -13.45 11.24
N ILE A 300 10.30 -14.24 11.94
CA ILE A 300 10.30 -15.71 11.85
C ILE A 300 8.96 -16.28 12.35
N LEU A 301 8.43 -15.77 13.47
CA LEU A 301 7.12 -16.17 13.98
C LEU A 301 5.98 -15.84 13.00
N ALA A 302 5.99 -14.67 12.37
CA ALA A 302 5.00 -14.31 11.36
C ALA A 302 5.07 -15.23 10.12
N ALA A 303 6.28 -15.61 9.67
CA ALA A 303 6.45 -16.55 8.57
C ALA A 303 5.94 -17.96 8.90
N LEU A 304 6.15 -18.43 10.14
CA LEU A 304 5.64 -19.72 10.60
C LEU A 304 4.10 -19.76 10.62
N VAL A 305 3.45 -18.68 11.05
CA VAL A 305 1.98 -18.57 11.03
C VAL A 305 1.40 -18.53 9.60
N VAL A 306 2.12 -17.92 8.66
CA VAL A 306 1.67 -17.84 7.26
C VAL A 306 1.94 -19.14 6.49
N ALA A 307 2.95 -19.91 6.89
CA ALA A 307 3.33 -21.17 6.25
C ALA A 307 2.59 -22.40 6.78
N GLY A 308 2.06 -22.35 8.01
CA GLY A 308 1.17 -23.36 8.59
C GLY A 308 -0.26 -23.26 8.07
#